data_AF-A0A1Q3HXH8-F1
#
_entry.id   AF-A0A1Q3HXH8-F1
#
_cell.length_a   1.000
_cell.length_b   1.000
_cell.length_c   1.000
_cell.angle_alpha   90.00
_cell.angle_beta   90.00
_cell.angle_gamma   90.00
#
_symmetry.space_group_name_H-M   'P 1'
#
loop_
_entity.id
_entity.type
_entity.pdbx_description
1 polymer ?
#
loop_
_entity_poly.entity_id
_entity_poly.type
_entity_poly.pdbx_seq_one_letter_code
_entity_poly.pdbx_strand_id
1 'polypeptide(L)'
;MKKLSTLTLTGQGTQALLEKGKLVIEKGRIMQAIRCLMTVSIANASGTSRALSDTEKQTFLDGYSLKLSYGRNGRRKPLNMVTFTRVQKIARFLLGSEWEGYANSVYGLGKTLTNSATTTVQFYVTIPTGRLWQLGVLRRLFGVGRTQAKTMQLEVFRKTDALPSGFTVSGNVTLDIIPDDYSKKGPEQWTYLPEWHELDETDRKARLPPGCVLLAVERSTPLASTTLTDIAVRIGQEEQYTNMSAVDAYTQFLDLPNVPAEADISDRETVLYQVTSDMQLRDWLSGVFEVEQITKTLGTTRLAGLICPVPEDQEIREDVQDAAGKNGRNKTLKAINAATVYSLEDGQLPHSLYPYMPMVLVDTDDKEFQRYPGMVSEDGRQAEPFVPDSVLGAARGAYAAFYANREEKNAADVVKQLALAVPGCVQDVYGLSRAGSLVLTAVGRLVA
;
A
#
# COMPACT_ATOMS: atom_id res chain seq x y z
N MET A 1 -6.46 17.20 15.29
CA MET A 1 -7.09 16.43 14.21
C MET A 1 -8.58 16.31 14.51
N LYS A 2 -9.46 16.41 13.50
CA LYS A 2 -10.92 16.43 13.69
C LYS A 2 -11.51 15.03 13.49
N LYS A 3 -12.31 14.55 14.45
CA LYS A 3 -13.12 13.34 14.32
C LYS A 3 -14.15 13.51 13.20
N LEU A 4 -14.28 12.52 12.33
CA LEU A 4 -15.22 12.55 11.21
C LEU A 4 -16.49 11.74 11.47
N SER A 5 -16.37 10.55 12.05
CA SER A 5 -17.48 9.60 12.21
C SER A 5 -17.16 8.60 13.33
N THR A 6 -18.18 7.91 13.83
CA THR A 6 -18.04 6.80 14.79
C THR A 6 -18.69 5.56 14.19
N LEU A 7 -17.90 4.49 14.05
CA LEU A 7 -18.42 3.17 13.75
C LEU A 7 -18.75 2.45 15.07
N THR A 8 -19.90 1.78 15.14
CA THR A 8 -20.33 1.06 16.35
C THR A 8 -20.57 -0.40 16.02
N LEU A 9 -19.90 -1.31 16.74
CA LEU A 9 -20.04 -2.76 16.63
C LEU A 9 -20.75 -3.26 17.89
N THR A 10 -22.01 -3.68 17.74
CA THR A 10 -22.92 -3.92 18.87
C THR A 10 -22.73 -5.27 19.57
N GLY A 11 -21.95 -6.18 18.99
CA GLY A 11 -21.69 -7.52 19.54
C GLY A 11 -20.92 -8.43 18.60
N GLN A 12 -20.66 -9.66 19.01
CA GLN A 12 -20.12 -10.69 18.13
C GLN A 12 -20.93 -10.86 16.84
N GLY A 13 -20.25 -11.04 15.70
CA GLY A 13 -20.86 -11.23 14.39
C GLY A 13 -21.35 -9.94 13.73
N THR A 14 -21.16 -8.78 14.37
CA THR A 14 -21.60 -7.50 13.83
C THR A 14 -20.57 -6.89 12.87
N GLN A 15 -21.06 -6.04 11.98
CA GLN A 15 -20.27 -5.26 11.06
C GLN A 15 -20.66 -3.78 11.15
N ALA A 16 -19.70 -2.90 10.94
CA ALA A 16 -19.92 -1.46 10.83
C ALA A 16 -19.24 -0.93 9.57
N LEU A 17 -19.89 0.03 8.91
CA LEU A 17 -19.49 0.52 7.61
C LEU A 17 -19.33 2.05 7.62
N LEU A 18 -18.16 2.52 7.21
CA LEU A 18 -17.95 3.89 6.77
C LEU A 18 -18.23 3.96 5.26
N GLU A 19 -19.34 4.57 4.90
CA GLU A 19 -19.77 4.72 3.51
C GLU A 19 -18.83 5.63 2.71
N LYS A 20 -18.88 5.49 1.37
CA LYS A 20 -18.17 6.37 0.45
C LYS A 20 -18.59 7.83 0.65
N GLY A 21 -17.62 8.73 0.48
CA GLY A 21 -17.81 10.17 0.68
C GLY A 21 -17.81 10.62 2.16
N LYS A 22 -17.80 9.70 3.13
CA LYS A 22 -17.72 10.05 4.56
C LYS A 22 -16.29 10.28 5.05
N LEU A 23 -15.30 9.67 4.39
CA LEU A 23 -13.89 9.99 4.62
C LEU A 23 -13.53 11.26 3.83
N VAL A 24 -13.42 12.38 4.55
CA VAL A 24 -13.22 13.71 3.97
C VAL A 24 -11.89 14.30 4.43
N ILE A 25 -11.11 14.78 3.47
CA ILE A 25 -9.84 15.49 3.69
C ILE A 25 -9.96 16.88 3.06
N GLU A 26 -9.37 17.89 3.68
CA GLU A 26 -9.35 19.26 3.14
C GLU A 26 -8.45 19.39 1.90
N LYS A 27 -8.67 20.44 1.10
CA LYS A 27 -7.78 20.75 -0.04
C LYS A 27 -6.37 21.07 0.46
N GLY A 28 -5.34 20.58 -0.23
CA GLY A 28 -3.94 20.81 0.14
C GLY A 28 -3.46 19.92 1.31
N ARG A 29 -4.20 18.86 1.63
CA ARG A 29 -3.81 17.86 2.61
C ARG A 29 -3.69 16.48 1.98
N ILE A 30 -2.82 15.66 2.55
CA ILE A 30 -2.62 14.27 2.16
C ILE A 30 -2.75 13.40 3.40
N MET A 31 -3.55 12.34 3.31
CA MET A 31 -3.72 11.34 4.36
C MET A 31 -2.74 10.19 4.16
N GLN A 32 -2.07 9.80 5.25
CA GLN A 32 -1.10 8.69 5.28
C GLN A 32 -1.66 7.42 5.92
N ALA A 33 -2.67 7.59 6.77
CA ALA A 33 -3.39 6.50 7.41
C ALA A 33 -4.80 6.96 7.82
N ILE A 34 -5.69 6.00 8.04
CA ILE A 34 -6.95 6.19 8.76
C ILE A 34 -6.70 5.74 10.20
N ARG A 35 -6.73 6.68 11.14
CA ARG A 35 -6.65 6.38 12.57
C ARG A 35 -8.05 6.16 13.13
N CYS A 36 -8.23 5.04 13.81
CA CYS A 36 -9.48 4.68 14.45
C CYS A 36 -9.24 4.60 15.96
N LEU A 37 -9.73 5.57 16.73
CA LEU A 37 -9.70 5.45 18.19
C LEU A 37 -10.75 4.42 18.60
N MET A 38 -10.28 3.23 18.95
CA MET A 38 -11.10 2.12 19.39
C MET A 38 -11.32 2.24 20.89
N THR A 39 -12.59 2.32 21.31
CA THR A 39 -13.00 2.25 22.72
C THR A 39 -13.73 0.94 22.92
N VAL A 40 -13.29 0.17 23.90
CA VAL A 40 -13.82 -1.17 24.20
C VAL A 40 -13.84 -1.40 25.70
N SER A 41 -14.86 -2.11 26.16
CA SER A 41 -14.98 -2.54 27.56
C SER A 41 -14.65 -4.02 27.67
N ILE A 42 -13.77 -4.39 28.59
CA ILE A 42 -13.30 -5.77 28.79
C ILE A 42 -13.67 -6.20 30.21
N ALA A 43 -14.46 -7.26 30.32
CA ALA A 43 -14.74 -7.94 31.58
C ALA A 43 -13.61 -8.92 31.91
N ASN A 44 -13.16 -8.92 33.17
CA ASN A 44 -12.14 -9.84 33.67
C ASN A 44 -12.76 -10.86 34.64
N ALA A 45 -12.85 -12.12 34.22
CA ALA A 45 -13.24 -13.26 35.05
C ALA A 45 -12.09 -14.26 35.27
N SER A 46 -10.84 -13.83 35.06
CA SER A 46 -9.63 -14.67 35.16
C SER A 46 -9.24 -15.06 36.60
N GLY A 47 -9.91 -14.51 37.60
CA GLY A 47 -9.64 -14.74 39.03
C GLY A 47 -8.56 -13.83 39.62
N THR A 48 -7.86 -13.03 38.82
CA THR A 48 -6.82 -12.09 39.29
C THR A 48 -6.84 -10.77 38.53
N SER A 49 -6.49 -9.66 39.21
CA SER A 49 -6.36 -8.35 38.56
C SER A 49 -5.02 -8.26 37.84
N ARG A 50 -5.03 -8.16 36.51
CA ARG A 50 -3.81 -8.05 35.69
C ARG A 50 -4.10 -7.43 34.33
N ALA A 51 -3.06 -7.02 33.63
CA ALA A 51 -3.17 -6.65 32.21
C ALA A 51 -3.28 -7.90 31.32
N LEU A 52 -3.69 -7.69 30.07
CA LEU A 52 -3.57 -8.72 29.04
C LEU A 52 -2.09 -9.00 28.76
N SER A 53 -1.73 -10.28 28.67
CA SER A 53 -0.44 -10.72 28.12
C SER A 53 -0.37 -10.43 26.62
N ASP A 54 0.81 -10.45 26.01
CA ASP A 54 0.93 -10.16 24.58
C ASP A 54 0.17 -11.17 23.70
N THR A 55 0.18 -12.45 24.06
CA THR A 55 -0.65 -13.47 23.38
C THR A 55 -2.14 -13.15 23.45
N GLU A 56 -2.62 -12.66 24.59
CA GLU A 56 -4.02 -12.25 24.78
C GLU A 56 -4.34 -10.97 23.99
N LYS A 57 -3.42 -10.01 23.91
CA LYS A 57 -3.57 -8.81 23.07
C LYS A 57 -3.69 -9.19 21.59
N GLN A 58 -2.84 -10.10 21.11
CA GLN A 58 -2.89 -10.58 19.73
C GLN A 58 -4.19 -11.34 19.44
N THR A 59 -4.64 -12.17 20.37
CA THR A 59 -5.94 -12.86 20.24
C THR A 59 -7.11 -11.87 20.23
N PHE A 60 -7.03 -10.81 21.05
CA PHE A 60 -8.00 -9.73 21.04
C PHE A 60 -8.04 -9.01 19.68
N LEU A 61 -6.89 -8.69 19.09
CA LEU A 61 -6.82 -8.05 17.78
C LEU A 61 -7.31 -8.98 16.66
N ASP A 62 -7.04 -10.28 16.73
CA ASP A 62 -7.58 -11.27 15.78
C ASP A 62 -9.11 -11.44 15.85
N GLY A 63 -9.71 -11.01 16.96
CA GLY A 63 -11.16 -10.90 17.12
C GLY A 63 -11.82 -9.85 16.22
N TYR A 64 -11.04 -9.04 15.51
CA TYR A 64 -11.54 -8.04 14.58
C TYR A 64 -10.89 -8.20 13.21
N SER A 65 -11.63 -7.89 12.16
CA SER A 65 -11.06 -7.73 10.82
C SER A 65 -11.64 -6.52 10.12
N LEU A 66 -10.99 -6.07 9.07
CA LEU A 66 -11.49 -5.00 8.23
C LEU A 66 -11.38 -5.32 6.75
N LYS A 67 -12.17 -4.58 5.99
CA LYS A 67 -12.04 -4.45 4.54
C LYS A 67 -11.97 -2.97 4.20
N LEU A 68 -10.91 -2.57 3.49
CA LEU A 68 -10.75 -1.24 2.93
C LEU A 68 -10.87 -1.38 1.41
N SER A 69 -11.76 -0.59 0.81
CA SER A 69 -11.88 -0.50 -0.64
C SER A 69 -11.90 0.93 -1.12
N TYR A 70 -11.50 1.16 -2.38
CA TYR A 70 -11.48 2.49 -3.01
C TYR A 70 -11.69 2.40 -4.52
N GLY A 71 -11.81 3.57 -5.15
CA GLY A 71 -12.12 3.73 -6.58
C GLY A 71 -13.60 3.51 -6.90
N ARG A 72 -13.92 3.61 -8.19
CA ARG A 72 -15.28 3.43 -8.70
C ARG A 72 -15.81 2.05 -8.29
N ASN A 73 -17.01 2.02 -7.69
CA ASN A 73 -17.66 0.80 -7.18
C ASN A 73 -16.84 -0.07 -6.20
N GLY A 74 -15.74 0.46 -5.61
CA GLY A 74 -14.93 -0.28 -4.63
C GLY A 74 -14.14 -1.41 -5.28
N ARG A 75 -13.76 -1.22 -6.55
CA ARG A 75 -12.99 -2.18 -7.34
C ARG A 75 -11.71 -2.62 -6.62
N ARG A 76 -10.98 -1.66 -6.06
CA ARG A 76 -9.69 -1.92 -5.41
C ARG A 76 -9.90 -2.25 -3.94
N LYS A 77 -9.24 -3.31 -3.46
CA LYS A 77 -9.44 -3.87 -2.12
C LYS A 77 -8.09 -4.17 -1.44
N PRO A 78 -7.29 -3.14 -1.12
CA PRO A 78 -5.95 -3.32 -0.58
C PRO A 78 -5.93 -4.13 0.72
N LEU A 79 -7.00 -4.04 1.51
CA LEU A 79 -7.19 -4.88 2.67
C LEU A 79 -8.55 -5.56 2.53
N ASN A 80 -8.57 -6.89 2.42
CA ASN A 80 -9.79 -7.67 2.30
C ASN A 80 -9.89 -8.70 3.43
N MET A 81 -10.74 -8.43 4.42
CA MET A 81 -10.94 -9.28 5.61
C MET A 81 -9.68 -9.53 6.44
N VAL A 82 -8.75 -8.57 6.44
CA VAL A 82 -7.47 -8.61 7.16
C VAL A 82 -7.71 -8.35 8.66
N THR A 83 -7.15 -9.17 9.55
CA THR A 83 -7.34 -9.00 11.01
C THR A 83 -6.54 -7.80 11.54
N PHE A 84 -6.94 -7.23 12.69
CA PHE A 84 -6.23 -6.08 13.26
C PHE A 84 -4.78 -6.42 13.61
N THR A 85 -4.47 -7.66 14.01
CA THR A 85 -3.09 -8.13 14.19
C THR A 85 -2.25 -7.95 12.93
N ARG A 86 -2.80 -8.33 11.77
CA ARG A 86 -2.09 -8.14 10.49
C ARG A 86 -1.99 -6.67 10.13
N VAL A 87 -3.07 -5.90 10.32
CA VAL A 87 -3.04 -4.45 10.06
C VAL A 87 -1.98 -3.76 10.94
N GLN A 88 -1.79 -4.19 12.19
CA GLN A 88 -0.73 -3.69 13.07
C GLN A 88 0.65 -3.95 12.47
N LYS A 89 0.93 -5.17 11.99
CA LYS A 89 2.20 -5.51 11.32
C LYS A 89 2.44 -4.66 10.07
N ILE A 90 1.42 -4.55 9.22
CA ILE A 90 1.49 -3.72 8.01
C ILE A 90 1.72 -2.24 8.37
N ALA A 91 1.06 -1.73 9.42
CA ALA A 91 1.23 -0.36 9.89
C ALA A 91 2.64 -0.11 10.44
N ARG A 92 3.21 -1.05 11.22
CA ARG A 92 4.60 -0.96 11.69
C ARG A 92 5.56 -0.90 10.51
N PHE A 93 5.40 -1.79 9.52
CA PHE A 93 6.24 -1.81 8.33
C PHE A 93 6.11 -0.52 7.49
N LEU A 94 4.89 -0.02 7.24
CA LEU A 94 4.67 1.13 6.36
C LEU A 94 4.90 2.49 7.05
N LEU A 95 4.64 2.58 8.35
CA LEU A 95 4.67 3.84 9.10
C LEU A 95 5.87 3.96 10.06
N GLY A 96 6.56 2.86 10.36
CA GLY A 96 7.71 2.84 11.26
C GLY A 96 7.35 3.10 12.72
N SER A 97 6.13 2.79 13.13
CA SER A 97 5.64 3.07 14.48
C SER A 97 4.61 2.06 14.97
N GLU A 98 4.59 1.88 16.30
CA GLU A 98 3.60 1.10 17.01
C GLU A 98 2.27 1.85 17.15
N TRP A 99 1.18 1.10 17.33
CA TRP A 99 -0.12 1.67 17.67
C TRP A 99 -0.14 2.32 19.05
N GLU A 100 -0.51 3.61 19.07
CA GLU A 100 -0.70 4.37 20.30
C GLU A 100 -1.78 3.71 21.18
N GLY A 101 -1.43 3.43 22.45
CA GLY A 101 -2.31 2.73 23.38
C GLY A 101 -2.16 1.21 23.41
N TYR A 102 -1.37 0.59 22.51
CA TYR A 102 -1.16 -0.87 22.55
C TYR A 102 -0.46 -1.33 23.84
N ALA A 103 0.65 -0.69 24.21
CA ALA A 103 1.41 -1.01 25.43
C ALA A 103 1.09 -0.09 26.62
N ASN A 104 0.15 0.85 26.48
CA ASN A 104 -0.10 1.87 27.50
C ASN A 104 -0.83 1.29 28.72
N SER A 105 -0.26 1.48 29.91
CA SER A 105 -0.78 0.95 31.19
C SER A 105 -1.84 1.81 31.87
N VAL A 106 -2.11 3.01 31.36
CA VAL A 106 -3.07 3.96 31.95
C VAL A 106 -4.44 3.84 31.29
N TYR A 107 -4.48 3.83 29.96
CA TYR A 107 -5.72 3.82 29.19
C TYR A 107 -5.81 2.69 28.14
N GLY A 108 -4.68 2.06 27.80
CA GLY A 108 -4.54 1.14 26.68
C GLY A 108 -4.77 -0.34 26.98
N LEU A 109 -4.33 -1.21 26.06
CA LEU A 109 -4.37 -2.68 26.25
C LEU A 109 -3.37 -3.18 27.30
N GLY A 110 -2.41 -2.34 27.71
CA GLY A 110 -1.52 -2.61 28.84
C GLY A 110 -2.13 -2.27 30.21
N LYS A 111 -3.35 -1.72 30.25
CA LYS A 111 -4.04 -1.34 31.48
C LYS A 111 -4.40 -2.58 32.30
N THR A 112 -4.20 -2.49 33.63
CA THR A 112 -4.66 -3.53 34.55
C THR A 112 -6.18 -3.61 34.54
N LEU A 113 -6.71 -4.80 34.27
CA LEU A 113 -8.13 -5.11 34.30
C LEU A 113 -8.48 -5.67 35.67
N THR A 114 -9.30 -4.97 36.44
CA THR A 114 -9.69 -5.40 37.80
C THR A 114 -10.52 -6.69 37.75
N ASN A 115 -10.17 -7.68 38.56
CA ASN A 115 -10.90 -8.95 38.65
C ASN A 115 -12.39 -8.71 38.99
N SER A 116 -13.27 -9.48 38.36
CA SER A 116 -14.73 -9.39 38.52
C SER A 116 -15.32 -8.02 38.18
N ALA A 117 -14.62 -7.20 37.38
CA ALA A 117 -15.08 -5.92 36.91
C ALA A 117 -14.95 -5.79 35.39
N THR A 118 -15.71 -4.84 34.83
CA THR A 118 -15.55 -4.41 33.44
C THR A 118 -14.75 -3.12 33.39
N THR A 119 -13.66 -3.12 32.62
CA THR A 119 -12.76 -1.97 32.48
C THR A 119 -12.77 -1.48 31.04
N THR A 120 -12.95 -0.18 30.84
CA THR A 120 -12.80 0.45 29.53
C THR A 120 -11.33 0.71 29.21
N VAL A 121 -10.94 0.33 27.99
CA VAL A 121 -9.63 0.59 27.38
C VAL A 121 -9.80 1.29 26.04
N GLN A 122 -8.78 2.06 25.67
CA GLN A 122 -8.76 2.87 24.46
C GLN A 122 -7.40 2.78 23.78
N PHE A 123 -7.39 2.58 22.46
CA PHE A 123 -6.16 2.61 21.68
C PHE A 123 -6.46 2.93 20.22
N TYR A 124 -5.44 3.33 19.47
CA TYR A 124 -5.58 3.66 18.06
C TYR A 124 -5.25 2.47 17.17
N VAL A 125 -6.25 2.02 16.42
CA VAL A 125 -6.04 1.14 15.27
C VAL A 125 -5.67 2.03 14.08
N THR A 126 -4.46 1.86 13.55
CA THR A 126 -3.98 2.67 12.42
C THR A 126 -3.99 1.84 11.15
N ILE A 127 -4.80 2.25 10.18
CA ILE A 127 -4.94 1.59 8.87
C ILE A 127 -4.09 2.38 7.87
N PRO A 128 -2.95 1.85 7.42
CA PRO A 128 -2.03 2.59 6.55
C PRO A 128 -2.63 2.77 5.15
N THR A 129 -2.45 3.96 4.57
CA THR A 129 -3.01 4.32 3.25
C THR A 129 -1.94 4.94 2.36
N GLY A 130 -0.72 4.40 2.39
CA GLY A 130 0.29 4.67 1.36
C GLY A 130 1.56 5.36 1.84
N ARG A 131 1.71 5.77 3.10
CA ARG A 131 3.04 6.20 3.57
C ARG A 131 4.01 5.02 3.58
N LEU A 132 5.24 5.30 3.15
CA LEU A 132 6.41 4.43 3.24
C LEU A 132 7.49 5.22 3.97
N TRP A 133 7.72 4.91 5.24
CA TRP A 133 8.66 5.68 6.08
C TRP A 133 10.12 5.49 5.67
N GLN A 134 10.44 4.34 5.05
CA GLN A 134 11.74 3.97 4.50
C GLN A 134 12.24 4.97 3.44
N LEU A 135 11.34 5.69 2.77
CA LEU A 135 11.70 6.61 1.68
C LEU A 135 12.30 7.95 2.15
N GLY A 136 12.53 8.16 3.44
CA GLY A 136 13.19 9.36 3.95
C GLY A 136 12.55 10.67 3.46
N VAL A 137 13.29 11.46 2.67
CA VAL A 137 12.79 12.72 2.06
C VAL A 137 11.70 12.50 1.01
N LEU A 138 11.71 11.35 0.34
CA LEU A 138 10.73 10.94 -0.67
C LEU A 138 9.44 10.38 -0.07
N ARG A 139 9.30 10.29 1.26
CA ARG A 139 8.05 9.86 1.93
C ARG A 139 6.82 10.69 1.57
N ARG A 140 7.02 11.90 1.02
CA ARG A 140 5.97 12.81 0.55
C ARG A 140 5.43 12.45 -0.84
N LEU A 141 6.08 11.51 -1.55
CA LEU A 141 5.62 11.03 -2.85
C LEU A 141 4.27 10.34 -2.72
N PHE A 142 4.08 9.57 -1.65
CA PHE A 142 2.92 8.73 -1.46
C PHE A 142 1.94 9.31 -0.43
N GLY A 143 0.67 8.96 -0.64
CA GLY A 143 -0.43 9.28 0.24
C GLY A 143 -1.71 9.58 -0.52
N VAL A 144 -2.81 9.63 0.21
CA VAL A 144 -4.16 9.70 -0.34
C VAL A 144 -4.64 11.15 -0.33
N GLY A 145 -4.94 11.65 -1.52
CA GLY A 145 -5.58 12.95 -1.72
C GLY A 145 -7.09 12.91 -1.48
N ARG A 146 -7.70 14.08 -1.55
CA ARG A 146 -9.12 14.33 -1.25
C ARG A 146 -10.10 13.53 -2.13
N THR A 147 -9.94 13.54 -3.44
CA THR A 147 -10.76 12.81 -4.42
C THR A 147 -10.68 11.31 -4.19
N GLN A 148 -9.48 10.78 -3.97
CA GLN A 148 -9.30 9.37 -3.64
C GLN A 148 -9.97 9.01 -2.31
N ALA A 149 -9.78 9.80 -1.26
CA ALA A 149 -10.40 9.55 0.05
C ALA A 149 -11.93 9.51 -0.01
N LYS A 150 -12.55 10.37 -0.83
CA LYS A 150 -14.01 10.34 -1.07
C LYS A 150 -14.50 9.01 -1.67
N THR A 151 -13.63 8.24 -2.32
CA THR A 151 -13.98 6.92 -2.88
C THR A 151 -13.87 5.79 -1.87
N MET A 152 -13.21 6.03 -0.75
CA MET A 152 -12.88 4.99 0.20
C MET A 152 -14.10 4.53 0.99
N GLN A 153 -14.12 3.23 1.26
CA GLN A 153 -15.12 2.55 2.06
C GLN A 153 -14.39 1.64 3.05
N LEU A 154 -14.70 1.77 4.34
CA LEU A 154 -14.11 0.96 5.40
C LEU A 154 -15.19 0.14 6.09
N GLU A 155 -15.07 -1.17 6.02
CA GLU A 155 -15.91 -2.11 6.74
C GLU A 155 -15.08 -2.72 7.88
N VAL A 156 -15.63 -2.77 9.09
CA VAL A 156 -15.01 -3.40 10.26
C VAL A 156 -15.95 -4.47 10.79
N PHE A 157 -15.39 -5.63 11.12
CA PHE A 157 -16.11 -6.82 11.57
C PHE A 157 -15.63 -7.22 12.95
N ARG A 158 -16.57 -7.56 13.83
CA ARG A 158 -16.31 -8.11 15.17
C ARG A 158 -16.60 -9.61 15.14
N LYS A 159 -15.56 -10.45 15.23
CA LYS A 159 -15.65 -11.90 15.03
C LYS A 159 -15.90 -12.68 16.31
N THR A 160 -15.22 -12.31 17.39
CA THR A 160 -15.33 -13.00 18.69
C THR A 160 -15.26 -11.99 19.83
N ASP A 161 -16.01 -12.28 20.88
CA ASP A 161 -15.99 -11.53 22.13
C ASP A 161 -15.15 -12.21 23.21
N ALA A 162 -14.95 -13.53 23.08
CA ALA A 162 -14.19 -14.31 24.03
C ALA A 162 -12.68 -14.16 23.77
N LEU A 163 -11.94 -13.94 24.85
CA LEU A 163 -10.48 -13.94 24.89
C LEU A 163 -9.99 -15.09 25.78
N PRO A 164 -8.73 -15.54 25.63
CA PRO A 164 -8.16 -16.55 26.50
C PRO A 164 -8.21 -16.14 27.97
N SER A 165 -8.09 -17.13 28.86
CA SER A 165 -7.90 -16.91 30.30
C SER A 165 -9.03 -16.16 31.01
N GLY A 166 -10.27 -16.16 30.48
CA GLY A 166 -11.43 -15.61 31.16
C GLY A 166 -11.64 -14.10 30.98
N PHE A 167 -11.03 -13.48 29.96
CA PHE A 167 -11.41 -12.12 29.55
C PHE A 167 -12.50 -12.17 28.47
N THR A 168 -13.37 -11.16 28.45
CA THR A 168 -14.44 -11.07 27.44
C THR A 168 -14.73 -9.62 27.11
N VAL A 169 -14.88 -9.32 25.83
CA VAL A 169 -15.34 -8.02 25.35
C VAL A 169 -16.82 -7.85 25.74
N SER A 170 -17.13 -6.78 26.45
CA SER A 170 -18.47 -6.48 26.95
C SER A 170 -19.05 -5.24 26.27
N GLY A 171 -20.34 -5.31 25.91
CA GLY A 171 -21.08 -4.20 25.30
C GLY A 171 -20.62 -3.81 23.91
N ASN A 172 -20.89 -2.57 23.52
CA ASN A 172 -20.55 -2.02 22.21
C ASN A 172 -19.06 -1.67 22.12
N VAL A 173 -18.49 -1.86 20.94
CA VAL A 173 -17.16 -1.36 20.57
C VAL A 173 -17.35 -0.19 19.61
N THR A 174 -16.68 0.93 19.88
CA THR A 174 -16.75 2.11 19.01
C THR A 174 -15.40 2.43 18.39
N LEU A 175 -15.39 2.80 17.12
CA LEU A 175 -14.20 3.27 16.41
C LEU A 175 -14.44 4.69 15.90
N ASP A 176 -13.75 5.66 16.49
CA ASP A 176 -13.79 7.05 16.04
C ASP A 176 -12.79 7.26 14.92
N ILE A 177 -13.30 7.55 13.72
CA ILE A 177 -12.54 7.69 12.49
C ILE A 177 -11.92 9.08 12.39
N ILE A 178 -10.61 9.11 12.24
CA ILE A 178 -9.77 10.31 12.15
C ILE A 178 -8.80 10.12 10.98
N PRO A 179 -8.83 10.96 9.93
CA PRO A 179 -7.80 10.93 8.90
C PRO A 179 -6.50 11.44 9.51
N ASP A 180 -5.43 10.66 9.40
CA ASP A 180 -4.08 11.10 9.76
C ASP A 180 -3.47 11.80 8.55
N ASP A 181 -3.74 13.09 8.46
CA ASP A 181 -3.39 13.92 7.31
C ASP A 181 -2.46 15.07 7.68
N TYR A 182 -1.64 15.48 6.71
CA TYR A 182 -0.71 16.58 6.86
C TYR A 182 -0.84 17.56 5.70
N SER A 183 -0.51 18.82 5.97
CA SER A 183 -0.49 19.86 4.94
C SER A 183 0.62 19.59 3.93
N LYS A 184 0.26 19.57 2.65
CA LYS A 184 1.20 19.46 1.54
C LYS A 184 1.00 20.63 0.59
N LYS A 185 2.10 21.34 0.30
CA LYS A 185 2.13 22.31 -0.79
C LYS A 185 2.11 21.56 -2.11
N GLY A 186 1.20 21.94 -3.00
CA GLY A 186 1.14 21.42 -4.36
C GLY A 186 -0.14 20.65 -4.69
N PRO A 187 -0.17 20.03 -5.87
CA PRO A 187 -1.34 19.36 -6.41
C PRO A 187 -1.72 18.12 -5.61
N GLU A 188 -2.97 17.69 -5.82
CA GLU A 188 -3.53 16.52 -5.18
C GLU A 188 -2.84 15.23 -5.68
N GLN A 189 -2.90 14.15 -4.88
CA GLN A 189 -2.35 12.85 -5.24
C GLN A 189 -3.36 11.73 -5.18
N TRP A 190 -3.14 10.74 -6.04
CA TRP A 190 -3.83 9.46 -6.04
C TRP A 190 -2.81 8.33 -6.00
N THR A 191 -2.80 7.55 -4.93
CA THR A 191 -1.79 6.50 -4.69
C THR A 191 -2.42 5.12 -4.80
N TYR A 192 -1.84 4.24 -5.60
CA TYR A 192 -2.20 2.82 -5.56
C TYR A 192 -1.74 2.21 -4.24
N LEU A 193 -2.71 1.76 -3.44
CA LEU A 193 -2.44 1.22 -2.12
C LEU A 193 -1.92 -0.22 -2.23
N PRO A 194 -0.89 -0.61 -1.45
CA PRO A 194 -0.42 -1.98 -1.41
C PRO A 194 -1.51 -2.95 -0.95
N GLU A 195 -1.58 -4.11 -1.58
CA GLU A 195 -2.53 -5.18 -1.30
C GLU A 195 -1.88 -6.28 -0.47
N TRP A 196 -2.61 -6.79 0.52
CA TRP A 196 -2.17 -7.96 1.30
C TRP A 196 -2.68 -9.25 0.67
N HIS A 197 -1.76 -10.16 0.36
CA HIS A 197 -2.05 -11.48 -0.20
C HIS A 197 -1.54 -12.57 0.75
N GLU A 198 -2.31 -13.64 0.90
CA GLU A 198 -1.90 -14.87 1.57
C GLU A 198 -2.21 -16.04 0.65
N LEU A 199 -1.32 -17.03 0.61
CA LEU A 199 -1.50 -18.28 -0.10
C LEU A 199 -0.85 -19.44 0.65
N ASP A 200 -1.46 -20.60 0.53
CA ASP A 200 -0.91 -21.88 0.97
C ASP A 200 -0.59 -22.68 -0.29
N GLU A 201 0.65 -23.15 -0.41
CA GLU A 201 1.15 -23.89 -1.55
C GLU A 201 1.66 -25.27 -1.12
N THR A 202 1.26 -26.32 -1.83
CA THR A 202 1.69 -27.70 -1.58
C THR A 202 2.81 -28.16 -2.51
N ASP A 203 3.04 -27.43 -3.60
CA ASP A 203 4.15 -27.65 -4.51
C ASP A 203 5.48 -27.14 -3.95
N ARG A 204 6.56 -27.39 -4.71
CA ARG A 204 7.89 -26.90 -4.34
C ARG A 204 8.03 -25.38 -4.49
N LYS A 205 7.17 -24.71 -5.25
CA LYS A 205 7.30 -23.28 -5.58
C LYS A 205 6.06 -22.50 -5.15
N ALA A 206 6.20 -21.63 -4.15
CA ALA A 206 5.18 -20.68 -3.73
C ALA A 206 5.37 -19.35 -4.45
N ARG A 207 4.30 -18.77 -5.03
CA ARG A 207 4.37 -17.56 -5.87
C ARG A 207 3.32 -16.54 -5.47
N LEU A 208 3.77 -15.34 -5.10
CA LEU A 208 2.90 -14.19 -4.90
C LEU A 208 2.46 -13.57 -6.25
N PRO A 209 1.35 -12.82 -6.29
CA PRO A 209 0.94 -12.08 -7.48
C PRO A 209 2.04 -11.13 -8.02
N PRO A 210 2.06 -10.85 -9.34
CA PRO A 210 3.02 -9.92 -9.93
C PRO A 210 2.79 -8.48 -9.44
N GLY A 211 3.88 -7.78 -9.11
CA GLY A 211 3.84 -6.37 -8.74
C GLY A 211 5.16 -5.87 -8.18
N CYS A 212 5.14 -4.69 -7.55
CA CYS A 212 6.24 -4.25 -6.69
C CYS A 212 6.01 -4.85 -5.30
N VAL A 213 6.87 -5.79 -4.93
CA VAL A 213 6.79 -6.50 -3.67
C VAL A 213 7.47 -5.63 -2.61
N LEU A 214 6.74 -5.30 -1.55
CA LEU A 214 7.27 -4.44 -0.48
C LEU A 214 7.73 -5.28 0.72
N LEU A 215 6.97 -6.35 0.98
CA LEU A 215 7.16 -7.27 2.10
C LEU A 215 6.72 -8.66 1.66
N ALA A 216 7.48 -9.70 2.01
CA ALA A 216 7.04 -11.08 1.96
C ALA A 216 7.21 -11.73 3.33
N VAL A 217 6.32 -12.65 3.69
CA VAL A 217 6.34 -13.33 4.98
C VAL A 217 6.08 -14.80 4.76
N GLU A 218 7.03 -15.62 5.16
CA GLU A 218 6.96 -17.06 5.19
C GLU A 218 6.38 -17.50 6.55
N ARG A 219 5.41 -18.43 6.53
CA ARG A 219 4.57 -18.74 7.71
C ARG A 219 4.45 -20.24 7.99
N SER A 220 5.28 -21.06 7.35
CA SER A 220 5.09 -22.51 7.27
C SER A 220 5.57 -23.25 8.51
N THR A 221 6.34 -22.64 9.43
CA THR A 221 6.31 -22.88 10.90
C THR A 221 7.54 -22.29 11.63
N PRO A 222 7.37 -21.73 12.85
CA PRO A 222 8.47 -21.38 13.76
C PRO A 222 8.70 -22.38 14.91
N LEU A 223 7.90 -23.45 15.02
CA LEU A 223 7.94 -24.42 16.15
C LEU A 223 7.99 -25.90 15.73
N ALA A 224 8.15 -26.22 14.43
CA ALA A 224 8.42 -27.59 14.01
C ALA A 224 9.92 -27.89 14.14
N SER A 225 10.30 -29.14 14.39
CA SER A 225 11.70 -29.61 14.31
C SER A 225 12.31 -29.49 12.89
N THR A 226 11.57 -28.92 11.94
CA THR A 226 11.91 -28.78 10.52
C THR A 226 11.64 -27.35 10.09
N THR A 227 12.72 -26.61 9.84
CA THR A 227 12.70 -25.30 9.18
C THR A 227 12.78 -25.48 7.67
N LEU A 228 12.41 -24.43 6.90
CA LEU A 228 12.71 -24.39 5.48
C LEU A 228 14.24 -24.38 5.28
N THR A 229 14.75 -25.42 4.61
CA THR A 229 16.15 -25.52 4.18
C THR A 229 16.22 -25.69 2.66
N ASP A 230 17.37 -25.33 2.09
CA ASP A 230 17.63 -25.38 0.65
C ASP A 230 16.57 -24.64 -0.17
N ILE A 231 16.39 -23.35 0.10
CA ILE A 231 15.46 -22.51 -0.67
C ILE A 231 16.20 -21.71 -1.74
N ALA A 232 15.47 -21.40 -2.81
CA ALA A 232 15.80 -20.35 -3.76
C ALA A 232 14.71 -19.28 -3.72
N VAL A 233 15.11 -18.00 -3.72
CA VAL A 233 14.19 -16.86 -3.72
C VAL A 233 14.47 -16.03 -4.95
N ARG A 234 13.40 -15.71 -5.70
CA ARG A 234 13.48 -14.91 -6.93
C ARG A 234 12.41 -13.84 -6.96
N ILE A 235 12.72 -12.71 -7.55
CA ILE A 235 11.76 -11.66 -7.89
C ILE A 235 11.85 -11.40 -9.39
N GLY A 236 10.82 -11.84 -10.13
CA GLY A 236 10.86 -11.79 -11.59
C GLY A 236 12.00 -12.64 -12.15
N GLN A 237 12.96 -12.00 -12.83
CA GLN A 237 14.14 -12.66 -13.38
C GLN A 237 15.36 -12.57 -12.45
N GLU A 238 15.25 -11.84 -11.34
CA GLU A 238 16.36 -11.61 -10.44
C GLU A 238 16.39 -12.67 -9.35
N GLU A 239 17.46 -13.45 -9.32
CA GLU A 239 17.73 -14.40 -8.26
C GLU A 239 18.35 -13.68 -7.08
N GLN A 240 17.65 -13.71 -5.95
CA GLN A 240 18.11 -13.07 -4.72
C GLN A 240 19.02 -14.04 -3.95
N TYR A 241 18.61 -15.30 -3.84
CA TYR A 241 19.33 -16.35 -3.11
C TYR A 241 19.11 -17.73 -3.74
N THR A 242 20.08 -18.62 -3.58
CA THR A 242 20.01 -20.03 -3.97
C THR A 242 20.77 -20.91 -2.97
N ASN A 243 20.23 -22.08 -2.65
CA ASN A 243 20.80 -23.07 -1.73
C ASN A 243 21.07 -22.50 -0.33
N MET A 244 20.16 -21.67 0.18
CA MET A 244 20.27 -21.12 1.54
C MET A 244 19.20 -21.71 2.45
N SER A 245 19.49 -21.79 3.75
CA SER A 245 18.40 -21.97 4.70
C SER A 245 17.60 -20.68 4.82
N ALA A 246 16.34 -20.78 5.25
CA ALA A 246 15.54 -19.58 5.49
C ALA A 246 16.26 -18.66 6.51
N VAL A 247 16.80 -19.23 7.60
CA VAL A 247 17.57 -18.52 8.65
C VAL A 247 18.70 -17.66 8.08
N ASP A 248 19.47 -18.20 7.13
CA ASP A 248 20.60 -17.47 6.52
C ASP A 248 20.12 -16.32 5.64
N ALA A 249 19.04 -16.52 4.88
CA ALA A 249 18.44 -15.47 4.06
C ALA A 249 17.93 -14.30 4.93
N TYR A 250 17.39 -14.58 6.13
CA TYR A 250 16.94 -13.53 7.05
C TYR A 250 18.10 -12.71 7.61
N THR A 251 19.20 -13.36 7.99
CA THR A 251 20.34 -12.66 8.59
C THR A 251 20.93 -11.61 7.65
N GLN A 252 21.00 -11.92 6.34
CA GLN A 252 21.50 -10.98 5.33
C GLN A 252 20.58 -9.75 5.14
N PHE A 253 19.27 -9.91 5.31
CA PHE A 253 18.33 -8.77 5.27
C PHE A 253 18.35 -7.91 6.54
N LEU A 254 18.82 -8.46 7.66
CA LEU A 254 18.82 -7.80 8.97
C LEU A 254 20.07 -6.96 9.26
N ASP A 255 21.00 -6.81 8.31
CA ASP A 255 22.12 -5.84 8.38
C ASP A 255 21.63 -4.39 8.19
N LEU A 256 20.60 -4.00 8.94
CA LEU A 256 20.06 -2.65 9.02
C LEU A 256 20.69 -1.90 10.20
N PRO A 257 21.21 -0.67 9.99
CA PRO A 257 21.77 0.11 11.08
C PRO A 257 20.64 0.62 11.98
N ASN A 258 20.63 0.15 13.22
CA ASN A 258 19.81 0.61 14.35
C ASN A 258 18.30 0.37 14.29
N VAL A 259 17.88 -0.82 14.72
CA VAL A 259 16.91 -1.13 15.81
C VAL A 259 17.14 -2.64 16.06
N PRO A 260 17.04 -3.20 17.29
CA PRO A 260 17.20 -4.64 17.46
C PRO A 260 16.25 -5.32 16.47
N ALA A 261 16.82 -6.03 15.49
CA ALA A 261 16.09 -6.98 14.68
C ALA A 261 15.21 -7.75 15.66
N GLU A 262 13.90 -7.65 15.45
CA GLU A 262 12.83 -7.87 16.43
C GLU A 262 12.85 -9.27 17.03
N ALA A 263 13.80 -9.54 17.92
CA ALA A 263 13.88 -10.73 18.76
C ALA A 263 12.71 -10.80 19.77
N ASP A 264 11.68 -9.95 19.60
CA ASP A 264 10.53 -9.86 20.49
C ASP A 264 9.20 -9.53 19.74
N ILE A 265 9.11 -9.71 18.42
CA ILE A 265 7.80 -9.78 17.75
C ILE A 265 7.32 -11.23 17.75
N SER A 266 6.85 -11.67 18.91
CA SER A 266 5.82 -12.72 19.05
C SER A 266 6.03 -13.98 18.16
N ASP A 267 7.13 -14.70 18.33
CA ASP A 267 7.39 -16.14 18.06
C ASP A 267 6.62 -16.91 16.94
N ARG A 268 6.12 -16.29 15.86
CA ARG A 268 5.15 -16.98 14.97
C ARG A 268 5.31 -16.86 13.46
N GLU A 269 6.17 -15.99 12.92
CA GLU A 269 6.29 -15.81 11.46
C GLU A 269 7.71 -15.42 11.05
N THR A 270 8.11 -15.83 9.85
CA THR A 270 9.43 -15.56 9.30
C THR A 270 9.35 -14.50 8.22
N VAL A 271 9.96 -13.33 8.45
CA VAL A 271 9.71 -12.12 7.64
C VAL A 271 10.86 -11.87 6.65
N LEU A 272 10.55 -11.77 5.36
CA LEU A 272 11.47 -11.38 4.29
C LEU A 272 11.18 -9.92 3.88
N TYR A 273 11.97 -8.99 4.41
CA TYR A 273 11.85 -7.57 4.07
C TYR A 273 12.54 -7.28 2.74
N GLN A 274 11.78 -7.04 1.68
CA GLN A 274 12.41 -6.61 0.41
C GLN A 274 12.90 -5.17 0.50
N VAL A 275 12.13 -4.28 1.14
CA VAL A 275 12.47 -2.85 1.23
C VAL A 275 12.95 -2.51 2.64
N THR A 276 14.17 -1.98 2.71
CA THR A 276 14.79 -1.57 3.96
C THR A 276 14.93 -0.04 4.07
N SER A 277 15.28 0.50 5.25
CA SER A 277 15.28 1.95 5.52
C SER A 277 16.28 2.76 4.70
N ASP A 278 17.34 2.13 4.19
CA ASP A 278 18.41 2.80 3.44
C ASP A 278 18.33 2.53 1.92
N MET A 279 17.38 1.71 1.48
CA MET A 279 17.19 1.38 0.05
C MET A 279 16.60 2.54 -0.72
N GLN A 280 17.20 2.85 -1.88
CA GLN A 280 16.69 3.85 -2.79
C GLN A 280 15.63 3.22 -3.71
N LEU A 281 14.77 4.03 -4.32
CA LEU A 281 13.76 3.55 -5.27
C LEU A 281 14.37 2.71 -6.39
N ARG A 282 15.60 3.00 -6.82
CA ARG A 282 16.29 2.22 -7.86
C ARG A 282 16.63 0.79 -7.48
N ASP A 283 16.70 0.50 -6.19
CA ASP A 283 17.04 -0.82 -5.66
C ASP A 283 15.78 -1.66 -5.42
N TRP A 284 14.59 -1.11 -5.70
CA TRP A 284 13.33 -1.82 -5.51
C TRP A 284 13.06 -2.76 -6.67
N LEU A 285 12.68 -3.99 -6.33
CA LEU A 285 12.38 -5.03 -7.29
C LEU A 285 10.87 -5.10 -7.56
N SER A 286 10.54 -5.31 -8.83
CA SER A 286 9.20 -5.64 -9.29
C SER A 286 9.24 -6.94 -10.08
N GLY A 287 8.20 -7.75 -9.94
CA GLY A 287 8.15 -9.07 -10.52
C GLY A 287 7.16 -9.97 -9.82
N VAL A 288 7.32 -11.26 -10.06
CA VAL A 288 6.67 -12.32 -9.27
C VAL A 288 7.65 -12.73 -8.20
N PHE A 289 7.29 -12.57 -6.93
CA PHE A 289 8.07 -13.12 -5.82
C PHE A 289 7.82 -14.62 -5.71
N GLU A 290 8.88 -15.42 -5.84
CA GLU A 290 8.87 -16.88 -5.79
C GLU A 290 9.79 -17.37 -4.68
N VAL A 291 9.30 -18.30 -3.87
CA VAL A 291 10.11 -19.13 -2.96
C VAL A 291 10.02 -20.57 -3.45
N GLU A 292 11.17 -21.15 -3.80
CA GLU A 292 11.31 -22.53 -4.23
C GLU A 292 12.03 -23.35 -3.17
N GLN A 293 11.44 -24.47 -2.75
CA GLN A 293 12.10 -25.53 -2.00
C GLN A 293 12.89 -26.42 -2.97
N ILE A 294 14.21 -26.24 -3.02
CA ILE A 294 15.12 -27.03 -3.86
C ILE A 294 15.03 -28.50 -3.41
N THR A 295 15.12 -28.71 -2.10
CA THR A 295 14.74 -29.95 -1.44
C THR A 295 13.38 -29.75 -0.78
N LYS A 296 12.38 -30.59 -1.11
CA LYS A 296 11.06 -30.51 -0.49
C LYS A 296 11.14 -30.98 0.97
N THR A 297 11.16 -30.02 1.89
CA THR A 297 11.33 -30.21 3.33
C THR A 297 10.01 -30.03 4.08
N LEU A 298 9.14 -29.13 3.59
CA LEU A 298 7.79 -28.93 4.10
C LEU A 298 6.74 -29.40 3.11
N GLY A 299 5.71 -30.08 3.62
CA GLY A 299 4.56 -30.52 2.83
C GLY A 299 3.69 -29.38 2.32
N THR A 300 3.70 -28.24 3.01
CA THR A 300 2.96 -27.03 2.63
C THR A 300 3.78 -25.81 2.99
N THR A 301 3.97 -24.92 2.02
CA THR A 301 4.57 -23.59 2.19
C THR A 301 3.45 -22.56 2.31
N ARG A 302 3.39 -21.83 3.41
CA ARG A 302 2.50 -20.69 3.59
C ARG A 302 3.26 -19.41 3.35
N LEU A 303 2.80 -18.61 2.40
CA LEU A 303 3.41 -17.37 2.02
C LEU A 303 2.39 -16.24 2.08
N ALA A 304 2.82 -15.10 2.60
CA ALA A 304 2.07 -13.86 2.58
C ALA A 304 2.92 -12.74 2.00
N GLY A 305 2.30 -11.68 1.51
CA GLY A 305 3.03 -10.54 1.01
C GLY A 305 2.20 -9.27 0.89
N LEU A 306 2.89 -8.15 1.04
CA LEU A 306 2.37 -6.82 0.77
C LEU A 306 2.91 -6.37 -0.60
N ILE A 307 2.01 -6.21 -1.57
CA ILE A 307 2.37 -6.04 -2.98
C ILE A 307 1.62 -4.85 -3.54
N CYS A 308 2.31 -3.95 -4.23
CA CYS A 308 1.67 -2.97 -5.10
C CYS A 308 1.40 -3.63 -6.47
N PRO A 309 0.13 -3.91 -6.82
CA PRO A 309 -0.18 -4.50 -8.12
C PRO A 309 0.09 -3.51 -9.25
N VAL A 310 0.33 -4.03 -10.46
CA VAL A 310 0.40 -3.21 -11.67
C VAL A 310 -1.03 -2.81 -12.06
N PRO A 311 -1.38 -1.51 -12.09
CA PRO A 311 -2.70 -1.09 -12.52
C PRO A 311 -2.85 -1.25 -14.04
N GLU A 312 -3.93 -1.87 -14.48
CA GLU A 312 -4.22 -2.01 -15.92
C GLU A 312 -4.66 -0.67 -16.52
N ASP A 313 -4.42 -0.44 -17.81
CA ASP A 313 -4.69 0.84 -18.51
C ASP A 313 -6.14 1.27 -18.36
N GLN A 314 -7.08 0.34 -18.55
CA GLN A 314 -8.50 0.59 -18.37
C GLN A 314 -8.82 1.00 -16.93
N GLU A 315 -8.14 0.39 -15.94
CA GLU A 315 -8.34 0.77 -14.56
C GLU A 315 -7.86 2.20 -14.27
N ILE A 316 -6.71 2.56 -14.81
CA ILE A 316 -6.14 3.90 -14.69
C ILE A 316 -7.09 4.93 -15.31
N ARG A 317 -7.60 4.68 -16.51
CA ARG A 317 -8.56 5.58 -17.18
C ARG A 317 -9.81 5.80 -16.34
N GLU A 318 -10.35 4.73 -15.76
CA GLU A 318 -11.53 4.81 -14.90
C GLU A 318 -11.25 5.55 -13.59
N ASP A 319 -10.06 5.37 -13.00
CA ASP A 319 -9.65 6.08 -11.78
C ASP A 319 -9.46 7.59 -12.07
N VAL A 320 -8.90 7.97 -13.23
CA VAL A 320 -8.78 9.37 -13.66
C VAL A 320 -10.15 9.99 -13.95
N GLN A 321 -11.05 9.25 -14.61
CA GLN A 321 -12.43 9.69 -14.83
C GLN A 321 -13.18 9.87 -13.51
N ASP A 322 -13.02 8.93 -12.58
CA ASP A 322 -13.66 8.98 -11.26
C ASP A 322 -13.13 10.15 -10.42
N ALA A 323 -11.84 10.47 -10.52
CA ALA A 323 -11.25 11.66 -9.91
C ALA A 323 -11.80 12.96 -10.54
N ALA A 324 -11.93 13.01 -11.87
CA ALA A 324 -12.49 14.17 -12.58
C ALA A 324 -13.92 14.48 -12.14
N GLY A 325 -14.80 13.46 -12.08
CA GLY A 325 -16.17 13.61 -11.59
C GLY A 325 -16.26 14.04 -10.12
N LYS A 326 -15.24 13.75 -9.30
CA LYS A 326 -15.16 14.15 -7.88
C LYS A 326 -14.49 15.50 -7.61
N ASN A 327 -13.94 16.15 -8.64
CA ASN A 327 -13.26 17.44 -8.51
C ASN A 327 -14.23 18.59 -8.17
N GLY A 328 -15.54 18.39 -8.39
CA GLY A 328 -16.61 19.28 -7.89
C GLY A 328 -16.72 20.63 -8.60
N ARG A 329 -16.07 20.79 -9.76
CA ARG A 329 -16.06 22.04 -10.54
C ARG A 329 -16.29 21.83 -12.04
N ASN A 330 -16.65 20.62 -12.48
CA ASN A 330 -16.77 20.22 -13.89
C ASN A 330 -15.57 20.66 -14.75
N LYS A 331 -14.39 20.74 -14.12
CA LYS A 331 -13.15 21.09 -14.80
C LYS A 331 -12.49 19.84 -15.33
N THR A 332 -11.86 20.01 -16.48
CA THR A 332 -10.90 19.07 -17.01
C THR A 332 -9.79 18.84 -15.97
N LEU A 333 -9.56 17.58 -15.64
CA LEU A 333 -8.55 17.14 -14.71
C LEU A 333 -7.51 16.34 -15.49
N LYS A 334 -6.24 16.54 -15.17
CA LYS A 334 -5.14 15.79 -15.75
C LYS A 334 -4.35 15.09 -14.67
N ALA A 335 -4.18 13.79 -14.84
CA ALA A 335 -3.32 12.94 -14.02
C ALA A 335 -1.93 12.84 -14.67
N ILE A 336 -0.89 13.16 -13.91
CA ILE A 336 0.51 13.13 -14.33
C ILE A 336 1.22 12.12 -13.42
N ASN A 337 2.17 11.33 -13.94
CA ASN A 337 3.00 10.49 -13.09
C ASN A 337 3.80 11.36 -12.10
N ALA A 338 3.76 11.05 -10.80
CA ALA A 338 4.47 11.80 -9.77
C ALA A 338 5.98 11.88 -10.03
N ALA A 339 6.59 10.85 -10.63
CA ALA A 339 8.00 10.85 -10.98
C ALA A 339 8.40 12.07 -11.83
N THR A 340 7.56 12.42 -12.80
CA THR A 340 7.77 13.57 -13.69
C THR A 340 7.63 14.90 -12.96
N VAL A 341 6.59 15.04 -12.14
CA VAL A 341 6.30 16.29 -11.42
C VAL A 341 7.38 16.59 -10.38
N TYR A 342 7.87 15.56 -9.69
CA TYR A 342 8.94 15.68 -8.69
C TYR A 342 10.34 15.59 -9.29
N SER A 343 10.46 15.45 -10.61
CA SER A 343 11.73 15.41 -11.34
C SER A 343 12.70 14.40 -10.74
N LEU A 344 12.22 13.18 -10.49
CA LEU A 344 13.09 12.07 -10.10
C LEU A 344 14.11 11.85 -11.22
N GLU A 345 15.40 11.94 -10.90
CA GLU A 345 16.48 11.90 -11.89
C GLU A 345 16.53 10.55 -12.61
N ASP A 346 16.99 10.56 -13.86
CA ASP A 346 17.28 9.34 -14.61
C ASP A 346 18.27 8.46 -13.83
N GLY A 347 17.87 7.21 -13.56
CA GLY A 347 18.64 6.27 -12.73
C GLY A 347 18.23 6.21 -11.25
N GLN A 348 17.38 7.12 -10.77
CA GLN A 348 16.74 7.00 -9.44
C GLN A 348 15.46 6.16 -9.48
N LEU A 349 14.81 6.07 -10.65
CA LEU A 349 13.57 5.31 -10.85
C LEU A 349 13.66 4.40 -12.10
N PRO A 350 13.85 3.08 -11.92
CA PRO A 350 13.73 2.09 -12.98
C PRO A 350 12.36 2.16 -13.66
N HIS A 351 12.32 1.96 -14.99
CA HIS A 351 11.06 1.97 -15.75
C HIS A 351 10.02 0.98 -15.21
N SER A 352 10.46 -0.15 -14.68
CA SER A 352 9.59 -1.16 -14.07
C SER A 352 8.81 -0.63 -12.87
N LEU A 353 9.25 0.46 -12.23
CA LEU A 353 8.60 1.06 -11.06
C LEU A 353 7.64 2.21 -11.37
N TYR A 354 7.64 2.73 -12.60
CA TYR A 354 6.73 3.80 -13.01
C TYR A 354 5.23 3.50 -12.77
N PRO A 355 4.72 2.26 -12.92
CA PRO A 355 3.31 1.94 -12.65
C PRO A 355 2.89 2.15 -11.19
N TYR A 356 3.83 2.03 -10.25
CA TYR A 356 3.54 2.10 -8.81
C TYR A 356 3.68 3.51 -8.26
N MET A 357 4.18 4.45 -9.08
CA MET A 357 4.27 5.85 -8.72
C MET A 357 2.87 6.47 -8.62
N PRO A 358 2.60 7.31 -7.61
CA PRO A 358 1.32 8.00 -7.49
C PRO A 358 1.02 8.89 -8.69
N MET A 359 -0.27 9.14 -8.95
CA MET A 359 -0.70 10.13 -9.91
C MET A 359 -0.85 11.48 -9.21
N VAL A 360 -0.29 12.53 -9.80
CA VAL A 360 -0.52 13.92 -9.43
C VAL A 360 -1.71 14.44 -10.23
N LEU A 361 -2.71 14.97 -9.55
CA LEU A 361 -3.95 15.46 -10.16
C LEU A 361 -3.93 16.99 -10.18
N VAL A 362 -4.04 17.56 -11.39
CA VAL A 362 -4.06 19.01 -11.64
C VAL A 362 -5.31 19.40 -12.43
N ASP A 363 -5.89 20.55 -12.14
CA ASP A 363 -6.98 21.12 -12.93
C ASP A 363 -6.46 22.18 -13.92
N THR A 364 -7.32 22.65 -14.82
CA THR A 364 -6.93 23.59 -15.89
C THR A 364 -6.42 24.95 -15.41
N ASP A 365 -6.68 25.34 -14.15
CA ASP A 365 -6.13 26.59 -13.58
C ASP A 365 -4.71 26.39 -13.03
N ASP A 366 -4.27 25.16 -12.80
CA ASP A 366 -2.94 24.87 -12.31
C ASP A 366 -1.90 25.06 -13.43
N LYS A 367 -0.82 25.80 -13.15
CA LYS A 367 0.27 26.05 -14.11
C LYS A 367 0.91 24.74 -14.61
N GLU A 368 0.92 23.70 -13.77
CA GLU A 368 1.40 22.35 -14.09
C GLU A 368 0.56 21.68 -15.20
N PHE A 369 -0.68 22.13 -15.42
CA PHE A 369 -1.54 21.62 -16.48
C PHE A 369 -0.98 21.87 -17.89
N GLN A 370 -0.24 22.95 -18.12
CA GLN A 370 0.38 23.22 -19.42
C GLN A 370 1.85 22.78 -19.49
N ARG A 371 2.41 22.26 -18.40
CA ARG A 371 3.85 21.96 -18.28
C ARG A 371 4.22 20.52 -18.61
N TYR A 372 3.35 19.56 -18.30
CA TYR A 372 3.66 18.14 -18.38
C TYR A 372 2.66 17.38 -19.27
N PRO A 373 3.06 16.31 -19.98
CA PRO A 373 2.10 15.33 -20.49
C PRO A 373 1.30 14.68 -19.36
N GLY A 374 0.15 14.10 -19.67
CA GLY A 374 -0.64 13.36 -18.69
C GLY A 374 -1.87 12.69 -19.30
N MET A 375 -2.67 12.05 -18.46
CA MET A 375 -3.96 11.51 -18.84
C MET A 375 -5.06 12.49 -18.43
N VAL A 376 -5.83 12.99 -19.40
CA VAL A 376 -6.83 14.03 -19.19
C VAL A 376 -8.23 13.44 -19.22
N SER A 377 -9.13 13.93 -18.36
CA SER A 377 -10.54 13.58 -18.37
C SER A 377 -11.40 14.74 -17.89
N GLU A 378 -12.66 14.74 -18.34
CA GLU A 378 -13.73 15.60 -17.84
C GLU A 378 -14.82 14.71 -17.26
N ASP A 379 -15.69 15.28 -16.41
CA ASP A 379 -16.80 14.52 -15.86
C ASP A 379 -17.65 13.88 -16.98
N GLY A 380 -17.88 12.57 -16.88
CA GLY A 380 -18.59 11.78 -17.88
C GLY A 380 -17.83 11.49 -19.18
N ARG A 381 -16.59 11.99 -19.39
CA ARG A 381 -15.78 11.69 -20.57
C ARG A 381 -14.75 10.59 -20.31
N GLN A 382 -14.38 9.86 -21.36
CA GLN A 382 -13.28 8.90 -21.27
C GLN A 382 -11.96 9.65 -21.06
N ALA A 383 -11.04 9.01 -20.33
CA ALA A 383 -9.73 9.56 -20.09
C ALA A 383 -8.79 9.25 -21.27
N GLU A 384 -8.04 10.24 -21.73
CA GLU A 384 -7.17 10.14 -22.91
C GLU A 384 -5.77 10.73 -22.67
N PRO A 385 -4.71 10.24 -23.33
CA PRO A 385 -3.40 10.88 -23.29
C PRO A 385 -3.44 12.29 -23.86
N PHE A 386 -2.83 13.24 -23.16
CA PHE A 386 -2.72 14.65 -23.56
C PHE A 386 -1.28 15.14 -23.42
N VAL A 387 -0.78 15.81 -24.46
CA VAL A 387 0.53 16.47 -24.49
C VAL A 387 0.29 17.95 -24.77
N PRO A 388 0.71 18.89 -23.91
CA PRO A 388 0.57 20.32 -24.17
C PRO A 388 1.27 20.74 -25.47
N ASP A 389 0.67 21.66 -26.23
CA ASP A 389 1.16 22.08 -27.56
C ASP A 389 2.61 22.59 -27.54
N SER A 390 3.00 23.31 -26.49
CA SER A 390 4.37 23.80 -26.31
C SER A 390 5.39 22.67 -26.19
N VAL A 391 5.04 21.62 -25.43
CA VAL A 391 5.85 20.41 -25.26
C VAL A 391 5.86 19.60 -26.55
N LEU A 392 4.70 19.51 -27.21
CA LEU A 392 4.55 18.76 -28.45
C LEU A 392 5.35 19.35 -29.60
N GLY A 393 5.36 20.68 -29.75
CA GLY A 393 6.14 21.37 -30.77
C GLY A 393 7.65 21.13 -30.62
N ALA A 394 8.17 21.22 -29.39
CA ALA A 394 9.58 20.93 -29.10
C ALA A 394 9.93 19.46 -29.38
N ALA A 395 9.05 18.54 -28.98
CA ALA A 395 9.25 17.11 -29.20
C ALA A 395 9.22 16.72 -30.69
N ARG A 396 8.29 17.27 -31.48
CA ARG A 396 8.25 17.10 -32.93
C ARG A 396 9.54 17.55 -33.60
N GLY A 397 10.05 18.72 -33.20
CA GLY A 397 11.33 19.24 -33.70
C GLY A 397 12.51 18.32 -33.38
N ALA A 398 12.61 17.85 -32.13
CA ALA A 398 13.67 16.93 -31.71
C ALA A 398 13.56 15.57 -32.42
N TYR A 399 12.34 15.01 -32.50
CA TYR A 399 12.08 13.75 -33.20
C TYR A 399 12.48 13.82 -34.67
N ALA A 400 12.04 14.86 -35.38
CA ALA A 400 12.37 15.04 -36.80
C ALA A 400 13.89 15.22 -37.03
N ALA A 401 14.58 15.95 -36.14
CA ALA A 401 16.03 16.12 -36.21
C ALA A 401 16.77 14.78 -36.01
N PHE A 402 16.42 13.99 -35.00
CA PHE A 402 17.01 12.67 -34.78
C PHE A 402 16.73 11.71 -35.95
N TYR A 403 15.50 11.72 -36.47
CA TYR A 403 15.12 10.88 -37.60
C TYR A 403 15.90 11.27 -38.88
N ALA A 404 16.04 12.57 -39.16
CA ALA A 404 16.84 13.06 -40.29
C ALA A 404 18.32 12.66 -40.17
N ASN A 405 18.85 12.61 -38.95
CA ASN A 405 20.21 12.18 -38.64
C ASN A 405 20.40 10.65 -38.58
N ARG A 406 19.34 9.86 -38.84
CA ARG A 406 19.32 8.38 -38.71
C ARG A 406 19.58 7.88 -37.28
N GLU A 407 19.25 8.68 -36.28
CA GLU A 407 19.34 8.34 -34.86
C GLU A 407 17.99 7.82 -34.34
N GLU A 408 17.49 6.74 -34.92
CA GLU A 408 16.13 6.22 -34.65
C GLU A 408 15.88 5.89 -33.17
N LYS A 409 16.92 5.45 -32.44
CA LYS A 409 16.82 5.19 -30.99
C LYS A 409 16.54 6.47 -30.22
N ASN A 410 17.24 7.55 -30.54
CA ASN A 410 17.06 8.85 -29.90
C ASN A 410 15.68 9.44 -30.23
N ALA A 411 15.22 9.28 -31.48
CA ALA A 411 13.87 9.65 -31.87
C ALA A 411 12.80 8.87 -31.06
N ALA A 412 12.96 7.56 -30.92
CA ALA A 412 12.07 6.74 -30.10
C ALA A 412 12.10 7.12 -28.61
N ASP A 413 13.26 7.52 -28.09
CA ASP A 413 13.40 7.93 -26.69
C ASP A 413 12.67 9.25 -26.39
N VAL A 414 12.58 10.19 -27.34
CA VAL A 414 11.73 11.39 -27.20
C VAL A 414 10.27 10.99 -26.92
N VAL A 415 9.74 10.03 -27.67
CA VAL A 415 8.35 9.53 -27.49
C VAL A 415 8.20 8.83 -26.14
N LYS A 416 9.17 7.99 -25.75
CA LYS A 416 9.14 7.28 -24.46
C LYS A 416 9.14 8.26 -23.28
N GLN A 417 10.00 9.27 -23.31
CA GLN A 417 10.11 10.24 -22.22
C GLN A 417 8.81 11.03 -22.01
N LEU A 418 8.14 11.41 -23.10
CA LEU A 418 6.81 12.01 -23.00
C LEU A 418 5.75 11.02 -22.48
N ALA A 419 5.79 9.78 -22.95
CA ALA A 419 4.83 8.76 -22.57
C ALA A 419 4.97 8.36 -21.08
N LEU A 420 6.19 8.28 -20.54
CA LEU A 420 6.45 7.96 -19.13
C LEU A 420 5.79 8.94 -18.14
N ALA A 421 5.53 10.18 -18.56
CA ALA A 421 4.79 11.15 -17.77
C ALA A 421 3.28 10.87 -17.69
N VAL A 422 2.74 10.08 -18.61
CA VAL A 422 1.33 9.69 -18.67
C VAL A 422 1.14 8.40 -17.86
N PRO A 423 0.29 8.40 -16.81
CA PRO A 423 -0.05 7.17 -16.09
C PRO A 423 -0.55 6.08 -17.05
N GLY A 424 -0.10 4.84 -16.85
CA GLY A 424 -0.47 3.70 -17.71
C GLY A 424 0.46 3.47 -18.90
N CYS A 425 1.54 4.25 -19.03
CA CYS A 425 2.56 4.00 -20.03
C CYS A 425 3.23 2.61 -19.87
N VAL A 426 3.62 2.29 -18.64
CA VAL A 426 4.16 1.00 -18.25
C VAL A 426 3.00 0.16 -17.70
N GLN A 427 2.90 -1.09 -18.17
CA GLN A 427 1.76 -1.98 -17.95
C GLN A 427 2.16 -3.39 -17.51
N ASP A 428 3.44 -3.63 -17.26
CA ASP A 428 3.94 -4.88 -16.72
C ASP A 428 5.03 -4.64 -15.68
N VAL A 429 5.42 -5.71 -14.99
CA VAL A 429 6.44 -5.71 -13.94
C VAL A 429 7.88 -5.57 -14.45
N TYR A 430 8.09 -5.65 -15.77
CA TYR A 430 9.40 -5.61 -16.44
C TYR A 430 9.66 -4.25 -17.12
N GLY A 431 8.69 -3.33 -17.10
CA GLY A 431 8.82 -1.98 -17.64
C GLY A 431 8.07 -1.80 -18.96
N LEU A 432 8.63 -0.99 -19.85
CA LEU A 432 8.01 -0.75 -21.15
C LEU A 432 8.02 -2.05 -21.97
N SER A 433 6.88 -2.73 -22.04
CA SER A 433 6.74 -3.95 -22.84
C SER A 433 7.11 -3.67 -24.31
N ARG A 434 7.79 -4.62 -24.97
CA ARG A 434 8.26 -4.49 -26.37
C ARG A 434 7.11 -4.40 -27.42
N ALA A 435 5.85 -4.52 -27.01
CA ALA A 435 4.68 -4.34 -27.87
C ALA A 435 3.43 -3.96 -27.05
N GLY A 436 2.79 -2.82 -27.33
CA GLY A 436 1.36 -2.64 -27.02
C GLY A 436 0.94 -1.60 -25.97
N SER A 437 1.84 -0.77 -25.43
CA SER A 437 1.38 0.38 -24.61
C SER A 437 0.52 1.32 -25.46
N LEU A 438 -0.78 1.42 -25.13
CA LEU A 438 -1.73 2.32 -25.81
C LEU A 438 -1.32 3.78 -25.63
N VAL A 439 -0.80 4.11 -24.45
CA VAL A 439 -0.24 5.44 -24.14
C VAL A 439 0.97 5.74 -25.03
N LEU A 440 1.94 4.82 -25.12
CA LEU A 440 3.12 5.00 -25.97
C LEU A 440 2.73 5.17 -27.44
N THR A 441 1.75 4.37 -27.90
CA THR A 441 1.22 4.45 -29.28
C THR A 441 0.52 5.78 -29.54
N ALA A 442 -0.32 6.24 -28.62
CA ALA A 442 -1.04 7.50 -28.73
C ALA A 442 -0.08 8.69 -28.74
N VAL A 443 0.89 8.73 -27.82
CA VAL A 443 1.92 9.78 -27.78
C VAL A 443 2.78 9.73 -29.03
N GLY A 444 3.15 8.55 -29.51
CA GLY A 444 3.89 8.38 -30.77
C GLY A 444 3.17 9.00 -31.97
N ARG A 445 1.84 8.81 -32.08
CA ARG A 445 1.02 9.44 -33.13
C ARG A 445 0.89 10.96 -33.01
N LEU A 446 1.08 11.52 -31.82
CA LEU A 446 1.07 12.97 -31.64
C LEU A 446 2.41 13.57 -32.10
N VAL A 447 3.52 12.85 -31.91
CA VAL A 447 4.89 13.32 -32.19
C VAL A 447 5.33 13.06 -33.64
N ALA A 448 4.99 11.89 -34.20
CA ALA A 448 5.23 11.58 -35.61
C ALA A 448 4.23 12.32 -36.51
#